data_AF-A0A850AJ66-F1
#
_entry.id   AF-A0A850AJ66-F1
#
_cell.length_a   1.000
_cell.length_b   1.000
_cell.length_c   1.000
_cell.angle_alpha   90.00
_cell.angle_beta   90.00
_cell.angle_gamma   90.00
#
_symmetry.space_group_name_H-M   'P 1'
#
loop_
_entity.id
_entity.type
_entity.pdbx_description
1 polymer ?
#
loop_
_entity_poly.entity_id
_entity_poly.type
_entity_poly.pdbx_seq_one_letter_code
_entity_poly.pdbx_strand_id
1 'polypeptide(L)'
;MKMSNAIACGLLITALLAPGKGGCGEEPRQSSAWDTLIAEIQIIESLNQPDSTKSQLMSELFERRQVSLEDYRRFYDDFYRQPFEEQQKFVERIKTLVPQLLNLKQDMQAAEESAKVPVKRE
;
A
#
# COMPACT_ATOMS: atom_id res chain seq x y z
N MET A 1 13.11 -26.80 38.44
CA MET A 1 12.10 -27.44 37.57
C MET A 1 10.82 -27.68 38.36
N LYS A 2 9.78 -26.91 38.08
CA LYS A 2 8.36 -27.24 38.31
C LYS A 2 7.54 -26.19 37.55
N MET A 3 6.81 -26.65 36.54
CA MET A 3 5.88 -25.86 35.74
C MET A 3 4.64 -25.54 36.57
N SER A 4 4.02 -24.38 36.35
CA SER A 4 2.61 -24.17 36.68
C SER A 4 2.03 -23.19 35.67
N ASN A 5 1.17 -23.76 34.83
CA ASN A 5 0.30 -23.13 33.87
C ASN A 5 -1.02 -22.83 34.59
N ALA A 6 -1.56 -21.62 34.50
CA ALA A 6 -2.96 -21.37 34.85
C ALA A 6 -3.49 -20.14 34.10
N ILE A 7 -4.43 -20.43 33.20
CA ILE A 7 -5.31 -19.51 32.49
C ILE A 7 -6.34 -18.97 33.49
N ALA A 8 -6.65 -17.67 33.42
CA ALA A 8 -7.91 -17.14 33.93
C ALA A 8 -8.43 -16.04 32.99
N CYS A 9 -9.52 -16.37 32.30
CA CYS A 9 -10.41 -15.44 31.62
C CYS A 9 -11.02 -14.46 32.63
N GLY A 10 -11.11 -13.18 32.25
CA GLY A 10 -11.83 -12.15 32.98
C GLY A 10 -12.35 -11.08 32.02
N LEU A 11 -13.50 -11.36 31.41
CA LEU A 11 -14.36 -10.41 30.71
C LEU A 11 -14.95 -9.39 31.70
N LEU A 12 -15.15 -8.14 31.24
CA LEU A 12 -16.41 -7.36 31.26
C LEU A 12 -16.25 -5.85 31.55
N ILE A 13 -16.54 -5.05 30.49
CA ILE A 13 -17.38 -3.81 30.35
C ILE A 13 -17.07 -2.64 31.32
N THR A 14 -17.01 -1.33 30.99
CA THR A 14 -17.92 -0.46 30.21
C THR A 14 -17.40 0.98 30.25
N ALA A 15 -17.64 1.76 29.18
CA ALA A 15 -18.12 3.16 29.17
C ALA A 15 -17.61 3.89 27.90
N LEU A 16 -18.46 4.12 26.90
CA LEU A 16 -19.42 5.23 26.77
C LEU A 16 -18.79 6.53 26.23
N LEU A 17 -19.08 6.77 24.94
CA LEU A 17 -19.39 8.04 24.27
C LEU A 17 -18.77 9.34 24.82
N ALA A 18 -17.95 9.96 23.97
CA ALA A 18 -17.96 11.40 23.78
C ALA A 18 -18.22 11.71 22.29
N PRO A 19 -19.26 12.49 21.93
CA PRO A 19 -19.50 12.96 20.58
C PRO A 19 -18.67 14.23 20.34
N GLY A 20 -17.44 14.05 19.85
CA GLY A 20 -16.59 15.14 19.39
C GLY A 20 -16.91 15.50 17.94
N LYS A 21 -17.85 16.43 17.75
CA LYS A 21 -18.10 17.11 16.49
C LYS A 21 -16.84 17.90 16.11
N GLY A 22 -16.15 17.51 15.05
CA GLY A 22 -14.93 18.20 14.63
C GLY A 22 -14.47 17.79 13.23
N GLY A 23 -14.69 18.68 12.27
CA GLY A 23 -13.85 18.80 11.08
C GLY A 23 -14.29 18.02 9.85
N CYS A 24 -14.75 18.77 8.83
CA CYS A 24 -14.50 18.40 7.45
C CYS A 24 -13.02 18.04 7.28
N GLY A 25 -12.77 16.76 7.09
CA GLY A 25 -11.54 16.23 6.53
C GLY A 25 -11.96 14.93 5.89
N GLU A 26 -12.13 14.93 4.57
CA GLU A 26 -12.04 13.69 3.81
C GLU A 26 -10.65 13.12 4.11
N GLU A 27 -10.53 12.26 5.11
CA GLU A 27 -9.38 11.40 5.23
C GLU A 27 -9.31 10.60 3.92
N PRO A 28 -8.17 10.58 3.23
CA PRO A 28 -8.04 9.82 2.00
C PRO A 28 -8.40 8.38 2.36
N ARG A 29 -9.49 7.87 1.76
CA ARG A 29 -9.99 6.49 1.95
C ARG A 29 -8.79 5.58 2.04
N GLN A 30 -8.53 5.03 3.23
CA GLN A 30 -7.33 4.27 3.52
C GLN A 30 -7.20 3.15 2.48
N SER A 31 -6.29 3.32 1.52
CA SER A 31 -5.98 2.32 0.52
C SER A 31 -5.42 1.10 1.26
N SER A 32 -5.91 -0.09 0.93
CA SER A 32 -5.35 -1.31 1.52
C SER A 32 -3.87 -1.45 1.10
N ALA A 33 -3.04 -2.07 1.93
CA ALA A 33 -1.63 -2.31 1.59
C ALA A 33 -1.48 -3.09 0.26
N TRP A 34 -2.45 -3.96 -0.05
CA TRP A 34 -2.53 -4.70 -1.31
C TRP A 34 -2.94 -3.82 -2.47
N ASP A 35 -3.88 -2.88 -2.29
CA ASP A 35 -4.28 -1.95 -3.34
C ASP A 35 -3.06 -1.14 -3.82
N THR A 36 -2.24 -0.65 -2.88
CA THR A 36 -1.02 0.10 -3.20
C THR A 36 0.03 -0.79 -3.88
N LEU A 37 0.26 -2.01 -3.37
CA LEU A 37 1.21 -2.94 -3.98
C LEU A 37 0.82 -3.26 -5.43
N ILE A 38 -0.44 -3.64 -5.68
CA ILE A 38 -0.90 -3.98 -7.03
C ILE A 38 -0.82 -2.77 -7.96
N ALA A 39 -1.12 -1.56 -7.47
CA ALA A 39 -0.94 -0.34 -8.27
C ALA A 39 0.54 -0.11 -8.64
N GLU A 40 1.48 -0.32 -7.72
CA GLU A 40 2.92 -0.21 -8.02
C GLU A 40 3.39 -1.28 -9.02
N ILE A 41 2.89 -2.51 -8.92
CA ILE A 41 3.16 -3.59 -9.89
C ILE A 41 2.67 -3.18 -11.28
N GLN A 42 1.45 -2.67 -11.40
CA GLN A 42 0.91 -2.19 -12.68
C GLN A 42 1.75 -1.07 -13.28
N ILE A 43 2.28 -0.17 -12.45
CA ILE A 43 3.22 0.87 -12.90
C ILE A 43 4.47 0.22 -13.48
N ILE A 44 5.11 -0.72 -12.78
CA ILE A 44 6.33 -1.41 -13.25
C ILE A 44 6.08 -2.14 -14.57
N GLU A 45 4.97 -2.87 -14.67
CA GLU A 45 4.58 -3.59 -15.89
C GLU A 45 4.37 -2.65 -17.09
N SER A 46 3.82 -1.47 -16.84
CA SER A 46 3.58 -0.44 -17.87
C SER A 46 4.83 0.30 -18.34
N LEU A 47 5.96 0.16 -17.65
CA LEU A 47 7.20 0.85 -18.04
C LEU A 47 7.70 0.34 -19.39
N ASN A 48 8.17 1.26 -20.23
CA ASN A 48 8.88 0.92 -21.46
C ASN A 48 10.36 0.60 -21.14
N GLN A 49 10.59 -0.52 -20.46
CA GLN A 49 11.91 -0.98 -20.02
C GLN A 49 12.08 -2.48 -20.36
N PRO A 50 13.32 -2.98 -20.48
CA PRO A 50 13.56 -4.41 -20.65
C PRO A 50 13.02 -5.24 -19.49
N ASP A 51 12.65 -6.50 -19.77
CA ASP A 51 12.09 -7.42 -18.77
C ASP A 51 13.04 -7.68 -17.60
N SER A 52 14.35 -7.64 -17.83
CA SER A 52 15.37 -7.75 -16.77
C SER A 52 15.25 -6.61 -15.76
N THR A 53 15.09 -5.37 -16.25
CA THR A 53 14.90 -4.19 -15.42
C THR A 53 13.57 -4.26 -14.67
N LYS A 54 12.48 -4.67 -15.34
CA LYS A 54 11.18 -4.85 -14.68
C LYS A 54 11.26 -5.91 -13.58
N SER A 55 11.92 -7.03 -13.83
CA SER A 55 12.11 -8.11 -12.86
C SER A 55 12.89 -7.65 -11.63
N GLN A 56 13.93 -6.84 -11.83
CA GLN A 56 14.68 -6.23 -10.73
C GLN A 56 13.79 -5.30 -9.91
N LEU A 57 13.08 -4.36 -10.56
CA LEU A 57 12.16 -3.43 -9.89
C LEU A 57 11.05 -4.16 -9.12
N MET A 58 10.55 -5.26 -9.67
CA MET A 58 9.55 -6.10 -9.03
C MET A 58 10.11 -6.76 -7.76
N SER A 59 11.34 -7.28 -7.83
CA SER A 59 12.03 -7.89 -6.68
C SER A 59 12.25 -6.87 -5.56
N GLU A 60 12.76 -5.69 -5.90
CA GLU A 60 12.95 -4.57 -4.95
C GLU A 60 11.63 -4.11 -4.32
N LEU A 61 10.54 -4.12 -5.09
CA LEU A 61 9.20 -3.79 -4.58
C LEU A 61 8.74 -4.82 -3.55
N PHE A 62 8.86 -6.11 -3.85
CA PHE A 62 8.49 -7.19 -2.92
C PHE A 62 9.32 -7.15 -1.64
N GLU A 63 10.63 -6.92 -1.74
CA GLU A 63 11.52 -6.77 -0.59
C GLU A 63 11.13 -5.55 0.28
N ARG A 64 10.93 -4.38 -0.32
CA ARG A 64 10.53 -3.16 0.39
C ARG A 64 9.20 -3.32 1.12
N ARG A 65 8.27 -4.08 0.53
CA ARG A 65 6.94 -4.34 1.09
C ARG A 65 6.91 -5.54 2.04
N GLN A 66 8.02 -6.27 2.18
CA GLN A 66 8.12 -7.52 2.95
C GLN A 66 7.04 -8.53 2.55
N VAL A 67 6.76 -8.61 1.25
CA VAL A 67 5.76 -9.52 0.69
C VAL A 67 6.48 -10.67 0.00
N SER A 68 6.19 -11.90 0.41
CA SER A 68 6.73 -13.08 -0.27
C SER A 68 5.93 -13.41 -1.55
N LEU A 69 6.54 -14.19 -2.45
CA LEU A 69 5.82 -14.73 -3.61
C LEU A 69 4.61 -15.58 -3.21
N GLU A 70 4.69 -16.29 -2.07
CA GLU A 70 3.57 -17.09 -1.57
C GLU A 70 2.40 -16.20 -1.13
N ASP A 71 2.68 -15.09 -0.42
CA ASP A 71 1.66 -14.12 -0.01
C ASP A 71 0.98 -13.50 -1.23
N TYR A 72 1.78 -13.12 -2.23
CA TYR A 72 1.28 -12.58 -3.49
C TYR A 72 0.36 -13.58 -4.21
N ARG A 73 0.77 -14.85 -4.30
CA ARG A 73 -0.05 -15.90 -4.89
C ARG A 73 -1.36 -16.10 -4.11
N ARG A 74 -1.28 -16.17 -2.78
CA ARG A 74 -2.45 -16.35 -1.92
C ARG A 74 -3.44 -15.20 -2.07
N PHE A 75 -2.95 -13.97 -2.20
CA PHE A 75 -3.78 -12.82 -2.48
C PHE A 75 -4.61 -13.01 -3.76
N TYR A 76 -4.01 -13.46 -4.86
CA TYR A 76 -4.75 -13.71 -6.11
C TYR A 76 -5.73 -14.88 -5.98
N ASP A 77 -5.33 -15.96 -5.33
CA ASP A 77 -6.21 -17.12 -5.10
C ASP A 77 -7.46 -16.70 -4.30
N ASP A 78 -7.28 -15.86 -3.28
CA ASP A 78 -8.38 -15.31 -2.49
C ASP A 78 -9.20 -14.28 -3.27
N PHE A 79 -8.55 -13.41 -4.03
CA PHE A 79 -9.18 -12.40 -4.89
C PHE A 79 -10.14 -13.03 -5.91
N TYR A 80 -9.70 -14.08 -6.62
CA TYR A 80 -10.53 -14.75 -7.62
C TYR A 80 -11.71 -15.52 -7.03
N ARG A 81 -11.67 -15.84 -5.73
CA ARG A 81 -12.80 -16.44 -5.00
C ARG A 81 -13.84 -15.41 -4.56
N GLN A 82 -13.51 -14.12 -4.59
CA GLN A 82 -14.46 -13.07 -4.22
C GLN A 82 -15.58 -12.93 -5.27
N PRO A 83 -16.76 -12.43 -4.89
CA PRO A 83 -17.79 -12.06 -5.85
C PRO A 83 -17.27 -11.06 -6.89
N PHE A 84 -17.78 -11.17 -8.11
CA PHE A 84 -17.37 -10.30 -9.22
C PHE A 84 -17.48 -8.80 -8.89
N GLU A 85 -18.50 -8.39 -8.15
CA GLU A 85 -18.70 -7.01 -7.71
C GLU A 85 -17.56 -6.50 -6.82
N GLU A 86 -17.03 -7.35 -5.92
CA GLU A 86 -15.89 -7.01 -5.07
C GLU A 86 -14.58 -6.94 -5.88
N GLN A 87 -14.43 -7.86 -6.85
CA GLN A 87 -13.31 -7.80 -7.79
C GLN A 87 -13.33 -6.50 -8.60
N GLN A 88 -14.50 -6.09 -9.10
CA GLN A 88 -14.66 -4.82 -9.81
C GLN A 88 -14.33 -3.62 -8.92
N LYS A 89 -14.85 -3.57 -7.69
CA LYS A 89 -14.54 -2.49 -6.75
C LYS A 89 -13.04 -2.39 -6.50
N PHE A 90 -12.34 -3.52 -6.36
CA PHE A 90 -10.89 -3.54 -6.23
C PHE A 90 -10.21 -2.93 -7.47
N VAL A 91 -10.57 -3.38 -8.67
CA VAL A 91 -10.02 -2.85 -9.93
C VAL A 91 -10.24 -1.35 -10.06
N GLU A 92 -11.41 -0.83 -9.71
CA GLU A 92 -11.69 0.61 -9.75
C GLU A 92 -10.83 1.40 -8.74
N ARG A 93 -10.51 0.82 -7.57
CA ARG A 93 -9.55 1.45 -6.64
C ARG A 93 -8.14 1.48 -7.23
N ILE A 94 -7.68 0.39 -7.86
CA ILE A 94 -6.37 0.36 -8.52
C ILE A 94 -6.27 1.41 -9.63
N LYS A 95 -7.29 1.49 -10.51
CA LYS A 95 -7.34 2.51 -11.57
C LYS A 95 -7.24 3.93 -11.05
N THR A 96 -7.77 4.19 -9.86
CA THR A 96 -7.71 5.49 -9.22
C THR A 96 -6.33 5.76 -8.60
N LEU A 97 -5.69 4.75 -8.03
CA LEU A 97 -4.41 4.88 -7.34
C LEU A 97 -3.22 5.02 -8.28
N VAL A 98 -3.21 4.32 -9.41
CA VAL A 98 -2.11 4.37 -10.40
C VAL A 98 -1.75 5.81 -10.80
N PRO A 99 -2.68 6.67 -11.28
CA PRO A 99 -2.34 8.04 -11.65
C PRO A 99 -1.89 8.88 -10.45
N GLN A 100 -2.45 8.65 -9.25
CA GLN A 100 -2.03 9.36 -8.03
C GLN A 100 -0.58 9.06 -7.67
N LEU A 101 -0.19 7.79 -7.75
CA LEU A 101 1.17 7.35 -7.47
C LEU A 101 2.17 7.85 -8.53
N LEU A 102 1.76 7.92 -9.79
CA LEU A 102 2.58 8.47 -10.86
C LEU A 102 2.86 9.96 -10.65
N ASN A 103 1.82 10.75 -10.33
CA ASN A 103 1.96 12.18 -10.06
C ASN A 103 2.87 12.42 -8.84
N LEU A 104 2.67 11.66 -7.76
CA LEU A 104 3.48 11.80 -6.55
C LEU A 104 4.98 11.54 -6.82
N LYS A 105 5.31 10.54 -7.65
CA LYS A 105 6.70 10.27 -8.04
C LYS A 105 7.30 11.38 -8.90
N GLN A 106 6.51 11.97 -9.80
CA GLN A 106 6.95 13.10 -10.63
C GLN A 106 7.21 14.35 -9.78
N ASP A 107 6.34 14.65 -8.84
CA ASP A 107 6.50 15.81 -7.95
C ASP A 107 7.74 15.68 -7.05
N MET A 108 8.03 14.47 -6.55
CA MET A 108 9.24 14.21 -5.78
C MET A 108 10.51 14.36 -6.62
N GLN A 109 10.51 13.90 -7.88
CA GLN A 109 11.65 14.07 -8.79
C GLN A 109 11.89 15.56 -9.12
N ALA A 110 10.83 16.32 -9.38
CA ALA A 110 10.93 17.76 -9.63
C ALA A 110 11.43 18.55 -8.41
N ALA A 111 11.04 18.14 -7.20
CA ALA A 111 11.53 18.72 -5.95
C ALA A 111 13.01 18.42 -5.69
N GLU A 112 13.46 17.20 -5.99
CA GLU A 112 14.88 16.81 -5.87
C GLU A 112 15.78 17.51 -6.89
N GLU A 113 15.30 17.75 -8.12
CA GLU A 113 16.01 18.52 -9.14
C GLU A 113 16.11 20.01 -8.79
N SER A 114 15.05 20.58 -8.21
CA SER A 114 15.03 21.98 -7.75
C SER A 114 15.95 22.21 -6.54
N ALA A 115 16.18 21.18 -5.71
CA ALA A 115 17.11 21.22 -4.59
C ALA A 115 18.60 21.10 -5.00
N LYS A 116 18.87 20.79 -6.28
CA LYS A 116 20.23 20.63 -6.84
C LYS A 116 20.77 21.87 -7.56
N VAL A 117 20.21 23.06 -7.34
CA VAL A 117 20.77 24.30 -7.88
C VAL A 117 22.09 24.63 -7.16
N PRO A 118 23.25 24.65 -7.87
CA PRO A 118 24.51 25.03 -7.26
C PRO A 118 24.46 26.52 -6.90
N VAL A 119 24.65 26.81 -5.61
CA VAL A 119 24.96 28.16 -5.13
C VAL A 119 26.28 28.57 -5.78
N LYS A 120 26.22 29.32 -6.89
CA LYS A 120 27.35 30.13 -7.34
C LYS A 120 27.60 31.18 -6.26
N ARG A 121 28.69 31.00 -5.52
CA ARG A 121 29.36 32.08 -4.80
C ARG A 121 30.29 32.76 -5.78
N GLU A 122 29.91 33.93 -6.28
CA GLU A 122 30.82 34.96 -6.80
C GLU A 122 30.34 36.33 -6.31
#